data_AF-A0A1H6FEX5-F1
#
_entry.id   AF-A0A1H6FEX5-F1
#
_cell.length_a   1.000
_cell.length_b   1.000
_cell.length_c   1.000
_cell.angle_alpha   90.00
_cell.angle_beta   90.00
_cell.angle_gamma   90.00
#
_symmetry.space_group_name_H-M   'P 1'
#
loop_
_entity.id
_entity.type
_entity.pdbx_description
1 polymer ?
#
loop_
_entity_poly.entity_id
_entity_poly.type
_entity_poly.pdbx_seq_one_letter_code
_entity_poly.pdbx_strand_id
1 'polypeptide(L)'
;MFNWLKKKPTVSKPEEVSTEAKNTSSQSSRGLVKFHENLIDDLIVEHKELLNIYTAMLEGLDTKAYGSVAQNLSDFSTLLHAHLLKEHVELYVYLEYSLQNDEQTFQHMHEIRTEMDHISSTVMGFLHTYQRDPVSAKNAEAFKKSLSEIGEVLVSRIKREESSLYPLYKMA
;
A
#
# COMPACT_ATOMS: atom_id res chain seq x y z
N MET A 1 23.26 -5.46 -53.12
CA MET A 1 24.43 -4.56 -53.17
C MET A 1 24.03 -3.37 -54.04
N PHE A 2 23.70 -2.22 -53.43
CA PHE A 2 23.23 -1.03 -54.14
C PHE A 2 24.08 0.18 -53.80
N ASN A 3 24.20 1.04 -54.80
CA ASN A 3 25.27 1.97 -55.08
C ASN A 3 25.50 3.11 -54.08
N TRP A 4 26.77 3.49 -54.07
CA TRP A 4 27.40 4.61 -53.39
C TRP A 4 27.24 5.94 -54.16
N LEU A 5 26.89 7.00 -53.42
CA LEU A 5 27.16 8.45 -53.56
C LEU A 5 27.37 9.13 -54.94
N LYS A 6 26.71 10.29 -55.08
CA LYS A 6 27.21 11.64 -55.49
C LYS A 6 25.96 12.55 -55.56
N LYS A 7 25.88 13.82 -55.14
CA LYS A 7 26.80 14.96 -55.00
C LYS A 7 26.09 16.02 -54.10
N LYS A 8 26.83 16.79 -53.30
CA LYS A 8 26.37 18.08 -52.72
C LYS A 8 26.48 19.20 -53.79
N PRO A 9 25.75 20.32 -53.63
CA PRO A 9 26.50 21.55 -53.27
C PRO A 9 25.75 22.57 -52.38
N THR A 10 26.60 23.34 -51.68
CA THR A 10 26.53 24.78 -51.34
C THR A 10 25.50 25.35 -50.36
N VAL A 11 26.10 26.01 -49.36
CA VAL A 11 25.57 26.81 -48.25
C VAL A 11 25.04 28.16 -48.74
N SER A 12 23.93 28.61 -48.14
CA SER A 12 23.63 30.03 -47.94
C SER A 12 23.02 30.24 -46.55
N LYS A 13 23.50 31.27 -45.85
CA LYS A 13 23.04 31.89 -44.58
C LYS A 13 22.62 33.33 -44.97
N PRO A 14 21.91 34.18 -44.19
CA PRO A 14 21.25 34.01 -42.87
C PRO A 14 19.81 34.57 -42.79
N GLU A 15 19.05 34.24 -41.73
CA GLU A 15 18.11 35.18 -41.09
C GLU A 15 17.63 34.62 -39.73
N GLU A 16 17.54 35.50 -38.74
CA GLU A 16 17.07 35.24 -37.38
C GLU A 16 15.58 34.88 -37.36
N VAL A 17 15.21 33.85 -36.59
CA VAL A 17 13.84 33.68 -36.09
C VAL A 17 13.91 33.42 -34.60
N SER A 18 13.60 34.47 -33.85
CA SER A 18 13.04 34.34 -32.51
C SER A 18 11.61 33.81 -32.64
N THR A 19 11.25 32.83 -31.81
CA THR A 19 10.03 32.78 -30.97
C THR A 19 9.63 31.36 -30.60
N GLU A 20 9.41 31.20 -29.30
CA GLU A 20 8.48 30.28 -28.65
C GLU A 20 8.81 28.77 -28.66
N ALA A 21 9.51 28.39 -27.59
CA ALA A 21 9.37 27.09 -26.96
C ALA A 21 7.89 26.78 -26.68
N LYS A 22 7.29 25.87 -27.47
CA LYS A 22 6.05 25.20 -27.08
C LYS A 22 6.35 24.18 -26.00
N ASN A 23 6.26 24.70 -24.79
CA ASN A 23 5.98 23.99 -23.56
C ASN A 23 4.66 23.22 -23.75
N THR A 24 4.73 21.95 -24.10
CA THR A 24 3.63 21.01 -23.83
C THR A 24 4.12 20.07 -22.76
N SER A 25 4.05 20.56 -21.51
CA SER A 25 3.89 19.65 -20.38
C SER A 25 2.67 18.80 -20.68
N SER A 26 2.91 17.55 -21.04
CA SER A 26 1.90 16.50 -20.93
C SER A 26 1.66 16.26 -19.44
N GLN A 27 1.05 17.25 -18.79
CA GLN A 27 0.45 17.12 -17.48
C GLN A 27 -0.79 16.28 -17.71
N SER A 28 -0.55 14.98 -17.87
CA SER A 28 -1.58 13.96 -17.75
C SER A 28 -2.35 14.30 -16.49
N SER A 29 -3.65 14.55 -16.66
CA SER A 29 -4.61 14.51 -15.57
C SER A 29 -4.56 13.09 -15.00
N ARG A 30 -3.57 12.80 -14.15
CA ARG A 30 -3.67 11.70 -13.19
C ARG A 30 -4.95 12.04 -12.43
N GLY A 31 -5.96 11.17 -12.53
CA GLY A 31 -7.24 11.38 -11.87
C GLY A 31 -6.96 11.77 -10.43
N LEU A 32 -7.34 12.99 -10.06
CA LEU A 32 -7.17 13.50 -8.71
C LEU A 32 -7.99 12.59 -7.80
N VAL A 33 -7.33 11.78 -6.98
CA VAL A 33 -7.97 11.09 -5.86
C VAL A 33 -8.60 12.20 -5.02
N LYS A 34 -9.91 12.09 -4.79
CA LYS A 34 -10.68 13.12 -4.08
C LYS A 34 -10.63 12.84 -2.59
N PHE A 35 -10.88 13.86 -1.79
CA PHE A 35 -11.13 13.66 -0.38
C PHE A 35 -12.40 12.81 -0.19
N HIS A 36 -12.27 11.73 0.58
CA HIS A 36 -13.34 10.83 1.00
C HIS A 36 -13.63 11.06 2.49
N GLU A 37 -14.81 11.61 2.80
CA GLU A 37 -15.17 12.06 4.16
C GLU A 37 -15.20 10.93 5.20
N ASN A 38 -15.64 9.74 4.81
CA ASN A 38 -15.82 8.60 5.72
C ASN A 38 -14.64 7.62 5.69
N LEU A 39 -13.58 7.90 4.93
CA LEU A 39 -12.46 6.97 4.73
C LEU A 39 -11.86 6.50 6.05
N ILE A 40 -11.61 7.41 6.98
CA ILE A 40 -11.01 7.05 8.28
C ILE A 40 -11.93 6.18 9.11
N ASP A 41 -13.24 6.45 9.10
CA ASP A 41 -14.20 5.66 9.86
C ASP A 41 -14.32 4.25 9.27
N ASP A 42 -14.31 4.12 7.94
CA ASP A 42 -14.28 2.84 7.24
C ASP A 42 -13.02 2.03 7.57
N LEU A 43 -11.84 2.65 7.55
CA LEU A 43 -10.58 1.99 7.90
C LEU A 43 -10.55 1.50 9.35
N ILE A 44 -11.09 2.29 10.30
CA ILE A 44 -11.21 1.89 11.71
C ILE A 44 -12.17 0.71 11.88
N VAL A 45 -13.25 0.64 11.10
CA VAL A 45 -14.14 -0.52 11.11
C VAL A 45 -13.41 -1.76 10.61
N GLU A 46 -12.66 -1.65 9.51
CA GLU A 46 -11.84 -2.74 8.98
C GLU A 46 -10.76 -3.21 9.97
N HIS A 47 -10.11 -2.30 10.70
CA HIS A 47 -9.18 -2.66 11.77
C HIS A 47 -9.83 -3.56 12.84
N LYS A 48 -11.04 -3.21 13.26
CA LYS A 48 -11.79 -4.01 14.25
C LYS A 48 -12.13 -5.38 13.69
N GLU A 49 -12.54 -5.46 12.44
CA GLU A 49 -12.83 -6.74 11.78
C GLU A 49 -11.57 -7.62 11.67
N LEU A 50 -10.43 -7.06 11.28
CA LEU A 50 -9.14 -7.77 11.25
C LEU A 50 -8.77 -8.32 12.63
N LEU A 51 -8.90 -7.52 13.69
CA LEU A 51 -8.62 -7.93 15.07
C LEU A 51 -9.60 -9.00 15.57
N ASN A 52 -10.87 -8.92 15.17
CA ASN A 52 -11.86 -9.93 15.51
C ASN A 52 -11.53 -11.29 14.88
N ILE A 53 -11.18 -11.31 13.58
CA ILE A 53 -10.79 -12.56 12.89
C ILE A 53 -9.49 -13.12 13.49
N TYR A 54 -8.52 -12.26 13.81
CA TYR A 54 -7.30 -12.64 14.52
C TYR A 54 -7.60 -13.35 15.84
N THR A 55 -8.52 -12.79 16.64
CA THR A 55 -8.91 -13.36 17.93
C THR A 55 -9.62 -14.70 17.77
N ALA A 56 -10.51 -14.82 16.78
CA ALA A 56 -11.17 -16.07 16.44
C ALA A 56 -10.18 -17.16 15.98
N MET A 57 -9.07 -16.80 15.33
CA MET A 57 -7.99 -17.77 15.03
C MET A 57 -7.31 -18.29 16.30
N LEU A 58 -7.04 -17.43 17.28
CA LEU A 58 -6.46 -17.85 18.57
C LEU A 58 -7.40 -18.81 19.31
N GLU A 59 -8.68 -18.50 19.40
CA GLU A 59 -9.70 -19.36 20.01
C GLU A 59 -9.82 -20.70 19.27
N GLY A 60 -9.77 -20.67 17.93
CA GLY A 60 -9.78 -21.86 17.10
C GLY A 60 -8.56 -22.76 17.32
N LEU A 61 -7.39 -22.19 17.60
CA LEU A 61 -6.20 -22.96 17.96
C LEU A 61 -6.36 -23.65 19.32
N ASP A 62 -6.86 -22.92 20.33
CA ASP A 62 -7.04 -23.43 21.68
C ASP A 62 -8.08 -24.56 21.72
N THR A 63 -9.10 -24.47 20.89
CA THR A 63 -10.14 -25.51 20.71
C THR A 63 -9.78 -26.58 19.68
N LYS A 64 -8.60 -26.48 19.04
CA LYS A 64 -8.12 -27.38 17.96
C LYS A 64 -9.07 -27.45 16.75
N ALA A 65 -9.86 -26.40 16.54
CA ALA A 65 -10.76 -26.22 15.40
C ALA A 65 -9.98 -25.76 14.15
N TYR A 66 -8.98 -26.55 13.71
CA TYR A 66 -8.04 -26.15 12.66
C TYR A 66 -8.70 -25.80 11.32
N GLY A 67 -9.81 -26.45 10.97
CA GLY A 67 -10.60 -26.08 9.79
C GLY A 67 -11.14 -24.65 9.87
N SER A 68 -11.66 -24.24 11.04
CA SER A 68 -12.12 -22.87 11.28
C SER A 68 -10.95 -21.88 11.29
N VAL A 69 -9.79 -22.26 11.85
CA VAL A 69 -8.59 -21.41 11.81
C VAL A 69 -8.13 -21.17 10.37
N ALA A 70 -8.12 -22.21 9.53
CA ALA A 70 -7.77 -22.07 8.11
C ALA A 70 -8.76 -21.17 7.35
N GLN A 71 -10.07 -21.28 7.62
CA GLN A 71 -11.07 -20.40 7.03
C GLN A 71 -10.87 -18.95 7.47
N ASN A 72 -10.72 -18.72 8.79
CA ASN A 72 -10.46 -17.40 9.33
C ASN A 72 -9.18 -16.78 8.76
N LEU A 73 -8.13 -17.58 8.53
CA LEU A 73 -6.90 -17.10 7.88
C LEU A 73 -7.15 -16.62 6.45
N SER A 74 -8.00 -17.33 5.69
CA SER A 74 -8.40 -16.93 4.34
C SER A 74 -9.21 -15.63 4.34
N ASP A 75 -10.14 -15.50 5.28
CA ASP A 75 -10.98 -14.31 5.43
C ASP A 75 -10.14 -13.11 5.87
N PHE A 76 -9.24 -13.30 6.83
CA PHE A 76 -8.26 -12.31 7.25
C PHE A 76 -7.38 -11.85 6.08
N SER A 77 -6.87 -12.80 5.29
CA SER A 77 -6.06 -12.48 4.11
C SER A 77 -6.82 -11.62 3.11
N THR A 78 -8.09 -11.96 2.84
CA THR A 78 -8.91 -11.23 1.89
C THR A 78 -9.19 -9.81 2.37
N LEU A 79 -9.62 -9.68 3.63
CA LEU A 79 -9.90 -8.39 4.25
C LEU A 79 -8.64 -7.50 4.31
N LEU A 80 -7.49 -8.06 4.71
CA LEU A 80 -6.24 -7.31 4.79
C LEU A 80 -5.80 -6.80 3.42
N HIS A 81 -5.89 -7.63 2.38
CA HIS A 81 -5.56 -7.17 1.03
C HIS A 81 -6.44 -6.02 0.56
N ALA A 82 -7.76 -6.10 0.81
CA ALA A 82 -8.69 -5.03 0.45
C ALA A 82 -8.40 -3.73 1.24
N HIS A 83 -8.12 -3.87 2.53
CA HIS A 83 -7.75 -2.77 3.43
C HIS A 83 -6.47 -2.06 2.96
N LEU A 84 -5.38 -2.80 2.74
CA LEU A 84 -4.10 -2.23 2.28
C LEU A 84 -4.25 -1.52 0.93
N LEU A 85 -5.05 -2.09 0.02
CA LEU A 85 -5.31 -1.46 -1.27
C LEU A 85 -6.07 -0.13 -1.12
N LYS A 86 -7.08 -0.10 -0.23
CA LYS A 86 -7.84 1.12 0.06
C LYS A 86 -6.92 2.19 0.63
N GLU A 87 -6.05 1.86 1.57
CA GLU A 87 -5.08 2.81 2.11
C GLU A 87 -4.11 3.31 1.05
N HIS A 88 -3.53 2.42 0.24
CA HIS A 88 -2.63 2.83 -0.84
C HIS A 88 -3.30 3.79 -1.83
N VAL A 89 -4.52 3.50 -2.28
CA VAL A 89 -5.18 4.24 -3.35
C VAL A 89 -5.92 5.48 -2.85
N GLU A 90 -6.58 5.40 -1.70
CA GLU A 90 -7.45 6.49 -1.21
C GLU A 90 -6.76 7.36 -0.17
N LEU A 91 -5.92 6.79 0.70
CA LEU A 91 -5.26 7.55 1.78
C LEU A 91 -3.91 8.11 1.33
N TYR A 92 -2.96 7.24 0.95
CA TYR A 92 -1.59 7.66 0.64
C TYR A 92 -1.51 8.54 -0.62
N VAL A 93 -2.21 8.17 -1.70
CA VAL A 93 -2.20 9.00 -2.92
C VAL A 93 -2.83 10.38 -2.69
N TYR A 94 -3.89 10.46 -1.87
CA TYR A 94 -4.48 11.75 -1.50
C TYR A 94 -3.50 12.60 -0.68
N LEU A 95 -2.87 12.01 0.34
CA LEU A 95 -1.90 12.71 1.19
C LEU A 95 -0.69 13.17 0.39
N GLU A 96 -0.15 12.35 -0.51
CA GLU A 96 0.95 12.73 -1.39
C GLU A 96 0.62 13.96 -2.24
N TYR A 97 -0.60 14.01 -2.78
CA TYR A 97 -1.06 15.16 -3.56
C TYR A 97 -1.27 16.41 -2.69
N SER A 98 -1.93 16.24 -1.54
CA SER A 98 -2.33 17.36 -0.67
C SER A 98 -1.13 17.99 0.04
N LEU A 99 -0.12 17.19 0.39
CA LEU A 99 1.10 17.63 1.08
C LEU A 99 2.22 18.08 0.13
N GLN A 100 2.00 18.13 -1.19
CA GLN A 100 3.06 18.44 -2.18
C GLN A 100 3.76 19.80 -1.97
N ASN A 101 3.16 20.71 -1.20
CA ASN A 101 3.72 22.02 -0.88
C ASN A 101 4.23 22.14 0.58
N ASP A 102 4.13 21.07 1.37
CA ASP A 102 4.65 20.96 2.74
C ASP A 102 5.65 19.80 2.80
N GLU A 103 6.89 20.11 2.41
CA GLU A 103 7.98 19.13 2.32
C GLU A 103 8.21 18.38 3.64
N GLN A 104 8.13 19.07 4.78
CA GLN A 104 8.37 18.45 6.08
C GLN A 104 7.31 17.39 6.40
N THR A 105 6.04 17.74 6.25
CA THR A 105 4.93 16.82 6.50
C THR A 105 4.89 15.69 5.46
N PHE A 106 5.24 15.99 4.21
CA PHE A 106 5.38 15.00 3.13
C PHE A 106 6.44 13.95 3.47
N GLN A 107 7.65 14.37 3.87
CA GLN A 107 8.72 13.43 4.26
C GLN A 107 8.30 12.57 5.46
N HIS A 108 7.67 13.16 6.46
CA HIS A 108 7.17 12.41 7.61
C HIS A 108 6.13 11.34 7.22
N MET A 109 5.17 11.70 6.35
CA MET A 109 4.19 10.75 5.82
C MET A 109 4.87 9.62 5.03
N HIS A 110 5.91 9.92 4.25
CA HIS A 110 6.65 8.93 3.47
C HIS A 110 7.44 7.94 4.35
N GLU A 111 8.02 8.41 5.45
CA GLU A 111 8.66 7.54 6.47
C GLU A 111 7.66 6.56 7.08
N ILE A 112 6.47 7.06 7.46
CA ILE A 112 5.38 6.21 7.97
C ILE A 112 4.97 5.17 6.92
N ARG A 113 4.78 5.59 5.65
CA ARG A 113 4.44 4.67 4.56
C ARG A 113 5.46 3.54 4.41
N THR A 114 6.74 3.87 4.42
CA THR A 114 7.83 2.89 4.30
C THR A 114 7.81 1.89 5.46
N GLU A 115 7.55 2.36 6.67
CA GLU A 115 7.35 1.51 7.86
C GLU A 115 6.16 0.55 7.66
N MET A 116 5.02 1.06 7.17
CA MET A 116 3.81 0.26 6.95
C MET A 116 3.99 -0.79 5.84
N ASP A 117 4.74 -0.48 4.78
CA ASP A 117 5.05 -1.43 3.70
C ASP A 117 5.91 -2.61 4.22
N HIS A 118 6.85 -2.35 5.14
CA HIS A 118 7.65 -3.41 5.76
C HIS A 118 6.81 -4.34 6.65
N ILE A 119 5.91 -3.75 7.45
CA ILE A 119 4.94 -4.50 8.26
C ILE A 119 4.05 -5.36 7.35
N SER A 120 3.50 -4.76 6.28
CA SER A 120 2.63 -5.46 5.33
C SER A 120 3.33 -6.66 4.70
N SER A 121 4.59 -6.51 4.29
CA SER A 121 5.40 -7.61 3.76
C SER A 121 5.56 -8.78 4.74
N THR A 122 5.75 -8.47 6.03
CA THR A 122 5.88 -9.50 7.09
C THR A 122 4.59 -10.30 7.24
N VAL A 123 3.44 -9.62 7.29
CA VAL A 123 2.13 -10.29 7.40
C VAL A 123 1.83 -11.12 6.15
N MET A 124 2.13 -10.60 4.95
CA MET A 124 1.92 -11.35 3.70
C MET A 124 2.78 -12.60 3.61
N GLY A 125 4.02 -12.58 4.14
CA GLY A 125 4.87 -13.76 4.22
C GLY A 125 4.27 -14.86 5.11
N PHE A 126 3.67 -14.49 6.24
CA PHE A 126 2.94 -15.41 7.10
C PHE A 126 1.72 -16.01 6.38
N LEU A 127 0.89 -15.17 5.74
CA LEU A 127 -0.29 -15.63 5.00
C LEU A 127 0.08 -16.60 3.88
N HIS A 128 1.11 -16.27 3.09
CA HIS A 128 1.59 -17.13 2.03
C HIS A 128 2.07 -18.50 2.54
N THR A 129 2.73 -18.53 3.70
CA THR A 129 3.24 -19.76 4.30
C THR A 129 2.08 -20.71 4.63
N TYR A 130 1.05 -20.22 5.32
CA TYR A 130 -0.04 -21.06 5.81
C TYR A 130 -1.20 -21.23 4.83
N GLN A 131 -1.22 -20.51 3.71
CA GLN A 131 -2.00 -20.89 2.53
C GLN A 131 -1.45 -22.16 1.86
N ARG A 132 -0.13 -22.38 1.92
CA ARG A 132 0.55 -23.52 1.29
C ARG A 132 0.66 -24.74 2.19
N ASP A 133 0.83 -24.52 3.48
CA ASP A 133 0.80 -25.56 4.52
C ASP A 133 -0.28 -25.21 5.53
N PRO A 134 -1.56 -25.56 5.25
CA PRO A 134 -2.67 -25.23 6.13
C PRO A 134 -2.44 -25.71 7.57
N VAL A 135 -2.98 -24.94 8.52
CA VAL A 135 -2.87 -25.27 9.94
C VAL A 135 -3.51 -26.63 10.24
N SER A 136 -2.80 -27.42 11.05
CA SER A 136 -3.18 -28.76 11.46
C SER A 136 -2.54 -29.09 12.80
N ALA A 137 -2.90 -30.24 13.38
CA ALA A 137 -2.28 -30.70 14.63
C ALA A 137 -0.74 -30.82 14.53
N LYS A 138 -0.19 -31.02 13.34
CA LYS A 138 1.26 -31.19 13.11
C LYS A 138 2.03 -29.88 13.24
N ASN A 139 1.44 -28.75 12.83
CA ASN A 139 2.12 -27.45 12.77
C ASN A 139 1.47 -26.38 13.68
N ALA A 140 0.45 -26.74 14.48
CA ALA A 140 -0.30 -25.82 15.32
C ALA A 140 0.57 -24.95 16.26
N GLU A 141 1.58 -25.52 16.91
CA GLU A 141 2.46 -24.76 17.81
C GLU A 141 3.32 -23.73 17.05
N ALA A 142 3.84 -24.11 15.88
CA ALA A 142 4.58 -23.20 15.01
C ALA A 142 3.66 -22.09 14.48
N PHE A 143 2.44 -22.45 14.05
CA PHE A 143 1.42 -21.50 13.64
C PHE A 143 1.08 -20.53 14.76
N LYS A 144 0.82 -21.01 15.98
CA LYS A 144 0.48 -20.18 17.13
C LYS A 144 1.58 -19.16 17.46
N LYS A 145 2.84 -19.60 17.41
CA LYS A 145 3.99 -18.70 17.61
C LYS A 145 4.02 -17.61 16.53
N SER A 146 3.97 -17.99 15.25
CA SER A 146 3.98 -17.02 14.15
C SER A 146 2.77 -16.08 14.20
N LEU A 147 1.58 -16.60 14.55
CA LEU A 147 0.37 -15.79 14.68
C LEU A 147 0.54 -14.73 15.78
N SER A 148 1.16 -15.07 16.91
CA SER A 148 1.45 -14.10 17.97
C SER A 148 2.36 -12.96 17.48
N GLU A 149 3.42 -13.29 16.73
CA GLU A 149 4.32 -12.30 16.14
C GLU A 149 3.58 -11.38 15.15
N ILE A 150 2.66 -11.95 14.35
CA ILE A 150 1.78 -11.18 13.45
C ILE A 150 0.83 -10.26 14.22
N GLY A 151 0.28 -10.70 15.36
CA GLY A 151 -0.57 -9.88 16.20
C GLY A 151 0.12 -8.62 16.69
N GLU A 152 1.37 -8.73 17.15
CA GLU A 152 2.17 -7.58 17.59
C GLU A 152 2.41 -6.58 16.46
N VAL A 153 2.79 -7.08 15.28
CA VAL A 153 3.05 -6.27 14.08
C VAL A 153 1.77 -5.57 13.59
N LEU A 154 0.64 -6.28 13.56
CA LEU A 154 -0.66 -5.70 13.18
C LEU A 154 -1.10 -4.58 14.13
N VAL A 155 -1.00 -4.80 15.45
CA VAL A 155 -1.35 -3.78 16.46
C VAL A 155 -0.44 -2.56 16.33
N SER A 156 0.86 -2.78 16.08
CA SER A 156 1.80 -1.67 15.85
C SER A 156 1.40 -0.83 14.64
N ARG A 157 1.02 -1.49 13.53
CA ARG A 157 0.51 -0.84 12.31
C ARG A 157 -0.70 0.04 12.59
N ILE A 158 -1.75 -0.56 13.15
CA ILE A 158 -3.02 0.10 13.48
C ILE A 158 -2.77 1.33 14.36
N LYS A 159 -1.96 1.17 15.41
CA LYS A 159 -1.63 2.28 16.32
C LYS A 159 -0.91 3.40 15.58
N ARG A 160 0.03 3.08 14.69
CA ARG A 160 0.79 4.07 13.93
C ARG A 160 -0.11 4.84 12.98
N GLU A 161 -0.99 4.15 12.28
CA GLU A 161 -1.96 4.74 11.36
C GLU A 161 -2.92 5.67 12.08
N GLU A 162 -3.56 5.18 13.14
CA GLU A 162 -4.57 5.94 13.88
C GLU A 162 -3.99 7.15 14.61
N SER A 163 -2.77 7.04 15.15
CA SER A 163 -2.15 8.12 15.93
C SER A 163 -1.35 9.12 15.11
N SER A 164 -0.87 8.73 13.93
CA SER A 164 0.06 9.55 13.14
C SER A 164 -0.46 9.85 11.74
N LEU A 165 -0.95 8.86 10.99
CA LEU A 165 -1.34 9.03 9.59
C LEU A 165 -2.74 9.64 9.43
N TYR A 166 -3.73 9.13 10.17
CA TYR A 166 -5.12 9.60 10.07
C TYR A 166 -5.29 11.08 10.48
N PRO A 167 -4.56 11.61 11.48
CA PRO A 167 -4.55 13.05 11.74
C PRO A 167 -4.11 13.89 10.54
N LEU A 168 -3.10 13.45 9.77
CA LEU A 168 -2.66 14.18 8.58
C LEU A 168 -3.78 14.25 7.54
N TYR A 169 -4.50 13.16 7.32
CA TYR A 169 -5.62 13.12 6.36
C TYR A 169 -6.79 14.01 6.77
N LYS A 170 -7.09 14.10 8.07
CA LYS A 170 -8.16 14.96 8.60
C LYS A 170 -7.82 16.46 8.53
N MET A 171 -6.54 16.81 8.40
CA MET A 171 -6.06 18.20 8.37
C MET A 171 -5.69 18.69 6.96
N ALA A 172 -5.57 17.78 5.99
CA ALA A 172 -5.16 18.05 4.61
C ALA A 172 -6.33 18.47 3.72
#